data_AF-A0A1G2Y814-F1
#
_entry.id   AF-A0A1G2Y814-F1
#
_cell.length_a   1.000
_cell.length_b   1.000
_cell.length_c   1.000
_cell.angle_alpha   90.00
_cell.angle_beta   90.00
_cell.angle_gamma   90.00
#
_symmetry.space_group_name_H-M   'P 1'
#
loop_
_entity.id
_entity.type
_entity.pdbx_description
1 polymer ?
#
loop_
_entity_poly.entity_id
_entity_poly.type
_entity_poly.pdbx_seq_one_letter_code
_entity_poly.pdbx_strand_id
1 'polypeptide(L)'
;MEDIDPRGDNVGSWQINYTPAQWIDPLAMWHNRKTTLGFADGHSEMHKWNDKSFIDWCQTHMNASLYNTQYSFYLPPPDDEREDYEYMARGFPCKSHN
;
A
#
# COMPACT_ATOMS: atom_id res chain seq x y z
N MET A 1 -4.95 -5.31 -10.07
CA MET A 1 -4.63 -4.96 -8.67
C MET A 1 -4.16 -6.24 -8.00
N GLU A 2 -2.95 -6.25 -7.45
CA GLU A 2 -2.42 -7.39 -6.70
C GLU A 2 -2.15 -6.89 -5.27
N ASP A 3 -2.84 -7.47 -4.31
CA ASP A 3 -2.68 -7.25 -2.87
C ASP A 3 -2.18 -8.57 -2.25
N ILE A 4 -1.51 -8.50 -1.10
CA ILE A 4 -1.14 -9.68 -0.30
C ILE A 4 -2.03 -9.74 0.95
N ASP A 5 -3.34 -9.59 0.74
CA ASP A 5 -4.32 -9.74 1.81
C ASP A 5 -4.28 -11.19 2.35
N PRO A 6 -3.93 -11.41 3.62
CA PRO A 6 -3.92 -12.74 4.22
C PRO A 6 -5.31 -13.42 4.27
N ARG A 7 -6.38 -12.72 3.88
CA ARG A 7 -7.76 -13.24 3.72
C ARG A 7 -7.99 -13.95 2.38
N GLY A 8 -7.04 -13.91 1.45
CA GLY A 8 -7.06 -14.72 0.21
C GLY A 8 -7.73 -14.07 -1.00
N ASP A 9 -8.26 -12.85 -0.88
CA ASP A 9 -8.82 -12.04 -1.96
C ASP A 9 -8.53 -10.55 -1.70
N ASN A 10 -8.42 -9.72 -2.75
CA ASN A 10 -8.41 -8.26 -2.63
C ASN A 10 -9.81 -7.76 -2.25
N VAL A 11 -10.19 -7.89 -0.99
CA VAL A 11 -11.53 -7.48 -0.50
C VAL A 11 -11.48 -6.02 -0.06
N GLY A 12 -11.68 -5.10 -1.00
CA GLY A 12 -11.86 -3.67 -0.71
C GLY A 12 -11.12 -2.73 -1.66
N SER A 13 -11.32 -1.43 -1.45
CA SER A 13 -10.45 -0.38 -1.98
C SER A 13 -9.15 -0.34 -1.19
N TRP A 14 -8.03 -0.02 -1.82
CA TRP A 14 -6.81 0.29 -1.09
C TRP A 14 -6.97 1.56 -0.26
N GLN A 15 -6.62 1.48 1.03
CA GLN A 15 -6.83 2.58 1.95
C GLN A 15 -5.52 3.05 2.57
N ILE A 16 -5.44 4.34 2.85
CA ILE A 16 -4.45 4.94 3.74
C ILE A 16 -5.19 5.70 4.84
N ASN A 17 -4.55 5.84 6.00
CA ASN A 17 -4.97 6.85 6.97
C ASN A 17 -4.28 8.16 6.62
N TYR A 18 -5.04 9.24 6.47
CA TYR A 18 -4.51 10.59 6.28
C TYR A 18 -4.15 11.27 7.62
N THR A 19 -4.88 10.94 8.68
CA THR A 19 -4.66 11.52 10.02
C THR A 19 -4.89 10.45 11.10
N PRO A 20 -3.82 9.95 11.75
CA PRO A 20 -2.40 10.19 11.43
C PRO A 20 -2.02 9.59 10.07
N ALA A 21 -0.96 10.12 9.45
CA ALA A 21 -0.47 9.60 8.18
C ALA A 21 0.10 8.18 8.36
N GLN A 22 -0.56 7.17 7.78
CA GLN A 22 -0.15 5.77 7.91
C GLN A 22 -0.58 4.94 6.70
N TRP A 23 0.29 4.04 6.27
CA TRP A 23 -0.05 2.88 5.45
C TRP A 23 -0.76 1.83 6.30
N ILE A 24 -1.81 1.22 5.75
CA ILE A 24 -2.62 0.22 6.46
C ILE A 24 -2.83 -1.08 5.68
N ASP A 25 -2.66 -1.05 4.36
CA ASP A 25 -2.63 -2.22 3.49
C ASP A 25 -1.22 -2.35 2.87
N PRO A 26 -0.69 -3.56 2.60
CA PRO A 26 0.61 -3.80 1.95
C PRO A 26 0.50 -4.22 0.46
N LEU A 27 1.28 -3.62 -0.45
CA LEU A 27 1.15 -3.91 -1.88
C LEU A 27 1.95 -5.13 -2.32
N ALA A 28 1.44 -5.82 -3.33
CA ALA A 28 2.25 -6.75 -4.10
C ALA A 28 3.40 -6.02 -4.82
N MET A 29 4.63 -6.41 -4.49
CA MET A 29 5.89 -5.91 -5.07
C MET A 29 6.52 -6.88 -6.09
N TRP A 30 5.79 -7.92 -6.51
CA TRP A 30 6.27 -9.02 -7.36
C TRP A 30 6.81 -8.58 -8.74
N HIS A 31 6.46 -7.38 -9.20
CA HIS A 31 6.82 -6.87 -10.53
C HIS A 31 7.66 -5.59 -10.48
N ASN A 32 8.94 -5.70 -10.11
CA ASN A 32 9.91 -4.60 -10.18
C ASN A 32 9.49 -3.33 -9.41
N ARG A 33 8.87 -3.48 -8.25
CA ARG A 33 8.35 -2.36 -7.43
C ARG A 33 7.32 -1.52 -8.19
N LYS A 34 6.50 -2.17 -9.01
CA LYS A 34 5.40 -1.54 -9.73
C LYS A 34 4.10 -2.22 -9.39
N THR A 35 3.03 -1.43 -9.36
CA THR A 35 1.68 -1.93 -9.19
C THR A 35 0.77 -1.29 -10.21
N THR A 36 -0.18 -2.06 -10.75
CA THR A 36 -1.26 -1.52 -11.56
C THR A 36 -2.42 -1.12 -10.66
N LEU A 37 -2.69 0.17 -10.64
CA LEU A 37 -3.70 0.85 -9.85
C LEU A 37 -4.94 1.10 -10.73
N GLY A 38 -6.12 0.83 -10.18
CA GLY A 38 -7.40 1.07 -10.86
C GLY A 38 -8.19 2.14 -10.14
N PHE A 39 -8.79 3.06 -10.89
CA PHE A 39 -9.47 4.24 -10.37
C PHE A 39 -10.99 4.15 -10.63
N ALA A 40 -11.76 4.91 -9.85
CA ALA A 40 -13.23 4.83 -9.86
C ALA A 40 -13.88 5.30 -11.18
N ASP A 41 -13.19 6.14 -11.96
CA ASP A 41 -13.60 6.59 -13.30
C ASP A 41 -13.26 5.57 -14.40
N GLY A 42 -12.67 4.43 -14.04
CA GLY A 42 -12.37 3.32 -14.95
C GLY A 42 -10.97 3.37 -15.57
N HIS A 43 -10.13 4.36 -15.25
CA HIS A 43 -8.74 4.34 -15.72
C HIS A 43 -7.87 3.39 -14.89
N SER A 44 -6.77 2.94 -15.49
CA SER A 44 -5.72 2.21 -14.80
C SER A 44 -4.35 2.81 -15.11
N GLU A 45 -3.50 2.86 -14.10
CA GLU A 45 -2.13 3.37 -14.20
C GLU A 45 -1.17 2.34 -13.62
N MET A 46 0.04 2.25 -14.20
CA MET A 46 1.13 1.52 -13.58
C MET A 46 2.05 2.49 -12.84
N HIS A 47 1.96 2.50 -11.52
CA HIS A 47 2.84 3.31 -10.68
C HIS A 47 4.10 2.52 -10.29
N LYS A 48 5.24 3.21 -10.26
CA LYS A 48 6.51 2.65 -9.76
C LYS A 48 6.82 3.30 -8.42
N TRP A 49 6.88 2.48 -7.38
CA TRP A 49 7.19 2.90 -6.02
C TRP A 49 8.66 3.27 -5.86
N ASN A 50 8.91 4.34 -5.10
CA ASN A 50 10.21 4.94 -4.86
C ASN A 50 10.60 4.93 -3.35
N ASP A 51 9.62 5.05 -2.45
CA ASP A 51 9.85 5.14 -1.00
C ASP A 51 10.34 3.80 -0.45
N LYS A 52 11.60 3.77 0.01
CA LYS A 52 12.28 2.53 0.39
C LYS A 52 11.63 1.86 1.60
N SER A 53 11.27 2.64 2.62
CA SER A 53 10.60 2.14 3.82
C SER A 53 9.27 1.46 3.49
N PHE A 54 8.50 2.03 2.55
CA PHE A 54 7.26 1.44 2.08
C PHE A 54 7.49 0.15 1.28
N ILE A 55 8.46 0.14 0.36
CA ILE A 55 8.82 -1.06 -0.43
C ILE A 55 9.28 -2.20 0.48
N ASP A 56 10.19 -1.93 1.41
CA ASP A 56 10.75 -2.94 2.33
C ASP A 56 9.66 -3.50 3.25
N TRP A 57 8.72 -2.65 3.68
CA TRP A 57 7.57 -3.06 4.47
C TRP A 57 6.62 -3.96 3.66
N CYS A 58 6.27 -3.59 2.43
CA CYS A 58 5.46 -4.43 1.54
C CYS A 58 6.12 -5.79 1.28
N GLN A 59 7.43 -5.82 1.02
CA GLN A 59 8.18 -7.08 0.85
C GLN A 59 8.19 -7.94 2.11
N THR A 60 8.29 -7.32 3.28
CA THR A 60 8.20 -8.02 4.57
C THR A 60 6.84 -8.66 4.75
N HIS A 61 5.75 -7.96 4.42
CA HIS A 61 4.38 -8.49 4.49
C HIS A 61 4.16 -9.64 3.52
N MET A 62 4.68 -9.50 2.30
CA MET A 62 4.63 -10.59 1.32
C MET A 62 5.34 -11.85 1.81
N ASN A 63 6.54 -11.70 2.39
CA ASN A 63 7.27 -12.82 2.97
C ASN A 63 6.61 -13.35 4.24
N ALA A 64 6.08 -12.49 5.10
CA ALA A 64 5.43 -12.89 6.34
C ALA A 64 4.12 -13.66 6.08
N SER A 65 3.38 -13.28 5.04
CA SER A 65 2.25 -14.07 4.53
C SER A 65 2.68 -15.47 4.10
N LEU A 66 3.85 -15.60 3.45
CA LEU A 66 4.41 -16.90 3.06
C LEU A 66 4.95 -17.73 4.24
N TYR A 67 5.41 -17.10 5.32
CA TYR A 67 6.02 -17.77 6.47
C TYR A 67 5.16 -17.77 7.75
N ASN A 68 3.91 -17.29 7.67
CA ASN A 68 2.98 -17.16 8.79
C ASN A 68 3.58 -16.47 10.04
N THR A 69 4.36 -15.41 9.83
CA THR A 69 5.01 -14.63 10.90
C THR A 69 4.20 -13.38 11.25
N GLN A 70 4.17 -12.99 12.52
CA GLN A 70 3.49 -11.76 12.96
C GLN A 70 4.17 -10.52 12.37
N TYR A 71 3.37 -9.58 11.86
CA TYR A 71 3.81 -8.30 11.33
C TYR A 71 2.85 -7.17 11.72
N SER A 72 3.33 -5.92 11.66
CA SER A 72 2.49 -4.73 11.91
C SER A 72 1.81 -4.26 10.64
N PHE A 73 0.48 -4.09 10.70
CA PHE A 73 -0.32 -3.47 9.63
C PHE A 73 -0.15 -1.96 9.51
N TYR A 74 0.49 -1.30 10.49
CA TYR A 74 0.63 0.14 10.49
C TYR A 74 2.08 0.54 10.24
N LEU A 75 2.29 1.33 9.17
CA LEU A 75 3.57 1.98 8.89
C LEU A 75 3.34 3.50 8.74
N PRO A 76 3.81 4.33 9.69
CA PRO A 76 3.91 5.77 9.45
C PRO A 76 5.05 6.02 8.43
N PRO A 77 4.80 6.74 7.31
CA PRO A 77 5.85 7.10 6.38
C PRO A 77 6.86 8.04 7.06
N PRO A 78 8.18 7.84 6.87
CA PRO A 78 9.21 8.78 7.29
C PRO A 78 8.99 10.18 6.70
N ASP A 79 9.51 11.22 7.36
CA ASP A 79 9.36 12.60 6.86
C ASP A 79 10.10 12.85 5.54
N ASP A 80 11.15 12.08 5.26
CA ASP A 80 11.97 12.11 4.05
C ASP A 80 11.50 11.15 2.93
N GLU A 81 10.47 10.33 3.19
CA GLU A 81 9.90 9.36 2.24
C GLU A 81 8.37 9.46 2.24
N ARG A 82 7.86 10.52 1.57
CA ARG A 82 6.43 10.81 1.46
C ARG A 82 5.90 10.86 0.03
N GLU A 83 6.74 10.65 -0.99
CA GLU A 83 6.34 10.81 -2.38
C GLU A 83 5.21 9.85 -2.75
N ASP A 84 5.37 8.57 -2.41
CA ASP A 84 4.39 7.54 -2.72
C ASP A 84 3.15 7.67 -1.84
N TYR A 85 3.36 8.08 -0.57
CA TYR A 85 2.26 8.33 0.35
C TYR A 85 1.37 9.48 -0.14
N GLU A 86 1.97 10.58 -0.59
CA GLU A 86 1.24 11.72 -1.14
C GLU A 86 0.60 11.39 -2.49
N TYR A 87 1.25 10.60 -3.34
CA TYR A 87 0.63 10.08 -4.57
C TYR A 87 -0.66 9.34 -4.27
N MET A 88 -0.61 8.40 -3.31
CA MET A 88 -1.80 7.66 -2.87
C MET A 88 -2.84 8.56 -2.21
N ALA A 89 -2.43 9.52 -1.37
CA ALA A 89 -3.34 10.45 -0.72
C ALA A 89 -4.11 11.36 -1.69
N ARG A 90 -3.56 11.63 -2.88
CA ARG A 90 -4.25 12.40 -3.93
C ARG A 90 -5.22 11.55 -4.75
N GLY A 91 -4.88 10.29 -5.01
CA GLY A 91 -5.60 9.44 -5.96
C GLY A 91 -6.62 8.48 -5.33
N PHE A 92 -6.43 8.13 -4.05
CA PHE A 92 -7.17 7.04 -3.39
C PHE A 92 -8.00 7.52 -2.21
N PRO A 93 -9.09 6.80 -1.88
CA PRO A 93 -9.91 7.12 -0.71
C PRO A 93 -9.06 7.01 0.55
N CYS A 94 -8.78 8.13 1.19
CA CYS A 94 -8.27 8.12 2.55
C CYS A 94 -9.44 7.92 3.51
N LYS A 95 -9.23 7.15 4.58
CA LYS A 95 -10.24 7.06 5.64
C LYS A 95 -10.24 8.40 6.40
N SER A 96 -11.17 9.28 6.07
CA SER A 96 -11.42 10.50 6.84
C SER A 96 -12.07 10.12 8.18
N HIS A 97 -11.43 10.47 9.29
CA HIS A 97 -12.07 10.43 10.60
C HIS A 97 -13.18 11.50 10.65
N ASN A 98 -14.41 11.08 10.99
CA ASN A 98 -15.46 11.97 11.48
C ASN A 98 -15.13 12.44 12.91
#